data_AF-A0A355YQ84-F1
#
_entry.id   AF-A0A355YQ84-F1
#
_cell.length_a   1.000
_cell.length_b   1.000
_cell.length_c   1.000
_cell.angle_alpha   90.00
_cell.angle_beta   90.00
_cell.angle_gamma   90.00
#
_symmetry.space_group_name_H-M   'P 1'
#
loop_
_entity.id
_entity.type
_entity.pdbx_description
1 polymer ?
#
loop_
_entity_poly.entity_id
_entity_poly.type
_entity_poly.pdbx_seq_one_letter_code
_entity_poly.pdbx_strand_id
1 'polypeptide(L)'
;ILAQQGQSAAIVAILKTLPMAKFMMIFLCVVCFVYLATTIDSCAYVLAGTTTKQLDEKEDPVRWNRILWAVLFCLLSIGLMLIGGLEAVKTISVLTGLPLVIIIFILMASVKKMLKEDCDRKAQKGKE
;
A
#
# COMPACT_ATOMS: atom_id res chain seq x y z
N ILE A 1 -24.42 -13.26 10.13
CA ILE A 1 -24.11 -12.52 8.88
C ILE A 1 -22.72 -12.86 8.35
N LEU A 2 -21.64 -12.61 9.11
CA LEU A 2 -20.27 -12.96 8.71
C LEU A 2 -20.09 -14.43 8.26
N ALA A 3 -20.62 -15.39 9.03
CA ALA A 3 -20.47 -16.82 8.74
C ALA A 3 -21.38 -17.34 7.59
N GLN A 4 -22.41 -16.59 7.18
CA GLN A 4 -23.42 -17.06 6.20
C GLN A 4 -23.49 -16.22 4.91
N GLN A 5 -23.15 -14.93 4.97
CA GLN A 5 -23.27 -13.99 3.84
C GLN A 5 -21.95 -13.27 3.52
N GLY A 6 -20.87 -13.59 4.24
CA GLY A 6 -19.54 -13.02 3.98
C GLY A 6 -19.32 -11.62 4.57
N GLN A 7 -18.09 -11.12 4.38
CA GLN A 7 -17.64 -9.86 4.96
C GLN A 7 -18.32 -8.63 4.34
N SER A 8 -18.56 -8.63 3.02
CA SER A 8 -19.23 -7.54 2.32
C SER A 8 -20.66 -7.32 2.83
N ALA A 9 -21.42 -8.41 3.05
CA ALA A 9 -22.77 -8.35 3.60
C ALA A 9 -22.79 -7.84 5.05
N ALA A 10 -21.74 -8.14 5.84
CA ALA A 10 -21.61 -7.62 7.19
C ALA A 10 -21.39 -6.10 7.21
N ILE A 11 -20.55 -5.57 6.32
CA ILE A 11 -20.33 -4.12 6.17
C ILE A 11 -21.64 -3.44 5.77
N VAL A 12 -22.38 -4.00 4.81
CA VAL A 12 -23.69 -3.46 4.40
C VAL A 12 -24.71 -3.52 5.55
N ALA A 13 -24.70 -4.58 6.35
CA ALA A 13 -25.58 -4.69 7.52
C ALA A 13 -25.26 -3.64 8.59
N ILE A 14 -23.97 -3.34 8.82
CA ILE A 14 -23.53 -2.26 9.72
C ILE A 14 -23.97 -0.91 9.16
N LEU A 15 -23.77 -0.64 7.87
CA LEU A 15 -24.21 0.62 7.27
C LEU A 15 -25.73 0.82 7.36
N LYS A 16 -26.51 -0.27 7.35
CA LYS A 16 -27.97 -0.22 7.55
C LYS A 16 -28.39 0.17 8.97
N THR A 17 -27.50 0.11 9.96
CA THR A 17 -27.82 0.58 11.32
C THR A 17 -27.71 2.09 11.48
N LEU A 18 -27.13 2.79 10.48
CA LEU A 18 -27.02 4.25 10.49
C LEU A 18 -28.26 4.93 9.87
N PRO A 19 -28.64 6.13 10.38
CA PRO A 19 -29.66 6.95 9.73
C PRO A 19 -29.20 7.33 8.32
N MET A 20 -30.12 7.30 7.35
CA MET A 20 -29.82 7.53 5.91
C MET A 20 -28.84 6.53 5.27
N ALA A 21 -29.00 5.23 5.57
CA ALA A 21 -28.15 4.14 5.06
C ALA A 21 -27.88 4.16 3.53
N LYS A 22 -28.85 4.54 2.68
CA LYS A 22 -28.64 4.63 1.22
C LYS A 22 -27.58 5.67 0.85
N PHE A 23 -27.57 6.82 1.51
CA PHE A 23 -26.56 7.86 1.29
C PHE A 23 -25.18 7.37 1.74
N MET A 24 -25.12 6.72 2.91
CA MET A 24 -23.86 6.17 3.44
C MET A 24 -23.26 5.06 2.56
N MET A 25 -24.09 4.24 1.91
CA MET A 25 -23.59 3.24 0.94
C MET A 25 -22.94 3.89 -0.29
N ILE A 26 -23.57 4.92 -0.86
CA ILE A 26 -23.01 5.68 -1.99
C ILE A 26 -21.71 6.36 -1.57
N PHE A 27 -21.72 7.01 -0.40
CA PHE A 27 -20.54 7.65 0.15
C PHE A 27 -19.38 6.67 0.35
N LEU A 28 -19.62 5.50 0.97
CA LEU A 28 -18.62 4.46 1.15
C LEU A 28 -18.06 4.00 -0.20
N CYS A 29 -18.91 3.82 -1.22
CA CYS A 29 -18.48 3.41 -2.55
C CYS A 29 -17.48 4.42 -3.16
N VAL A 30 -17.80 5.71 -3.09
CA VAL A 30 -16.92 6.79 -3.59
C VAL A 30 -15.59 6.82 -2.82
N VAL A 31 -15.64 6.74 -1.48
CA VAL A 31 -14.44 6.74 -0.64
C VAL A 31 -13.56 5.53 -0.93
N CYS A 32 -14.13 4.33 -1.03
CA CYS A 32 -13.39 3.11 -1.38
C CYS A 32 -12.75 3.21 -2.77
N PHE A 33 -13.46 3.79 -3.75
CA PHE A 33 -12.92 3.99 -5.09
C PHE A 33 -11.72 4.94 -5.10
N VAL A 34 -11.85 6.11 -4.46
CA VAL A 34 -10.76 7.09 -4.37
C VAL A 34 -9.58 6.52 -3.57
N TYR A 35 -9.85 5.85 -2.45
CA TYR A 35 -8.82 5.18 -1.66
C TYR A 35 -8.03 4.16 -2.49
N LEU A 36 -8.73 3.32 -3.25
CA LEU A 36 -8.09 2.33 -4.11
C LEU A 36 -7.26 3.00 -5.22
N ALA A 37 -7.81 4.02 -5.89
CA ALA A 37 -7.13 4.75 -6.96
C ALA A 37 -5.83 5.40 -6.47
N THR A 38 -5.87 6.13 -5.36
CA THR A 38 -4.68 6.80 -4.78
C THR A 38 -3.65 5.80 -4.25
N THR A 39 -4.12 4.66 -3.70
CA THR A 39 -3.23 3.60 -3.22
C THR A 39 -2.48 2.96 -4.39
N ILE A 40 -3.18 2.59 -5.46
CA ILE A 40 -2.55 1.97 -6.65
C ILE A 40 -1.59 2.94 -7.33
N ASP A 41 -1.97 4.22 -7.46
CA ASP A 41 -1.09 5.24 -8.06
C ASP A 41 0.21 5.40 -7.26
N SER A 42 0.12 5.47 -5.93
CA SER A 42 1.29 5.55 -5.04
C SER A 42 2.18 4.30 -5.14
N CYS A 43 1.58 3.10 -5.18
CA CYS A 43 2.34 1.85 -5.35
C CYS A 43 3.04 1.79 -6.71
N ALA A 44 2.34 2.16 -7.79
CA ALA A 44 2.91 2.19 -9.13
C ALA A 44 4.05 3.20 -9.24
N TYR A 45 3.96 4.36 -8.56
CA TYR A 45 5.03 5.34 -8.49
C TYR A 45 6.29 4.78 -7.81
N VAL A 46 6.16 4.16 -6.63
CA VAL A 46 7.30 3.58 -5.89
C VAL A 46 7.95 2.43 -6.68
N LEU A 47 7.14 1.57 -7.32
CA LEU A 47 7.62 0.48 -8.16
C LEU A 47 8.33 0.99 -9.43
N ALA A 48 7.78 2.01 -10.06
CA ALA A 48 8.41 2.65 -11.20
C ALA A 48 9.75 3.29 -10.82
N GLY A 49 9.82 3.94 -9.66
CA GLY A 49 11.06 4.50 -9.12
C GLY A 49 12.13 3.44 -8.84
N THR A 50 11.75 2.34 -8.19
CA THR A 50 12.68 1.25 -7.85
C THR A 50 13.16 0.43 -9.07
N THR A 51 12.36 0.37 -10.13
CA THR A 51 12.69 -0.38 -11.36
C THR A 51 13.44 0.46 -12.40
N THR A 52 13.57 1.77 -12.20
CA THR A 52 14.28 2.65 -13.13
C THR A 52 15.77 2.75 -12.75
N LYS A 53 16.66 2.26 -13.62
CA LYS A 53 18.12 2.11 -13.38
C LYS A 53 18.89 3.44 -13.31
N GLN A 54 18.35 4.52 -13.88
CA GLN A 54 18.91 5.87 -13.84
C GLN A 54 17.76 6.86 -13.61
N LEU A 55 17.61 7.31 -12.38
CA LEU A 55 16.84 8.51 -12.07
C LEU A 55 17.87 9.56 -11.71
N ASP A 56 18.03 10.57 -12.56
CA ASP A 56 18.65 11.82 -12.16
C ASP A 56 17.80 12.40 -11.00
N GLU A 57 18.40 13.08 -10.02
CA GLU A 57 17.79 13.50 -8.74
C GLU A 57 16.52 14.38 -8.87
N LYS A 58 16.12 14.72 -10.10
CA LYS A 58 15.04 15.65 -10.45
C LYS A 58 14.07 15.16 -11.52
N GLU A 59 14.20 13.94 -12.02
CA GLU A 59 13.29 13.43 -13.08
C GLU A 59 12.24 12.46 -12.54
N ASP A 60 10.97 12.77 -12.85
CA ASP A 60 9.86 11.86 -12.61
C ASP A 60 10.07 10.55 -13.37
N PRO A 61 9.76 9.38 -12.76
CA PRO A 61 9.84 8.11 -13.45
C PRO A 61 8.98 8.14 -14.72
N VAL A 62 9.57 7.67 -15.84
CA VAL A 62 8.96 7.71 -17.17
C VAL A 62 7.50 7.23 -17.13
N ARG A 63 6.58 8.06 -17.64
CA ARG A 63 5.12 7.85 -17.56
C ARG A 63 4.68 6.48 -18.07
N TRP A 64 5.40 5.91 -19.03
CA TRP A 64 5.13 4.58 -19.59
C TRP A 64 5.34 3.45 -18.57
N ASN A 65 6.37 3.56 -17.72
CA ASN A 65 6.64 2.57 -16.67
C ASN A 65 5.52 2.57 -15.61
N ARG A 66 4.98 3.74 -15.27
CA ARG A 66 3.84 3.86 -14.35
C ARG A 66 2.58 3.17 -14.90
N ILE A 67 2.32 3.32 -16.20
CA ILE A 67 1.17 2.66 -16.86
C ILE A 67 1.34 1.14 -16.88
N LEU A 68 2.55 0.63 -17.16
CA LEU A 68 2.82 -0.81 -17.12
C LEU A 68 2.54 -1.41 -15.74
N TRP A 69 2.99 -0.75 -14.66
CA TRP A 69 2.72 -1.19 -13.29
C TRP A 69 1.25 -1.08 -12.92
N ALA A 70 0.54 -0.04 -13.36
CA ALA A 70 -0.91 0.07 -13.13
C ALA A 70 -1.70 -1.07 -13.82
N VAL A 71 -1.32 -1.42 -15.05
CA VAL A 71 -1.93 -2.56 -15.78
C VAL A 71 -1.65 -3.88 -15.06
N LEU A 72 -0.42 -4.08 -14.56
CA LEU A 72 -0.06 -5.26 -13.77
C LEU A 72 -0.91 -5.39 -12.50
N PHE A 73 -1.18 -4.30 -11.78
CA PHE A 73 -2.09 -4.33 -10.61
C PHE A 73 -3.52 -4.70 -10.99
N CYS A 74 -4.01 -4.26 -12.14
CA CYS A 74 -5.33 -4.61 -12.64
C CYS A 74 -5.39 -6.11 -12.97
N LEU A 75 -4.39 -6.63 -13.67
CA LEU A 75 -4.26 -8.06 -13.98
C LEU A 75 -4.14 -8.92 -12.71
N LEU A 76 -3.32 -8.47 -11.75
CA LEU A 76 -3.15 -9.16 -10.47
C LEU A 76 -4.48 -9.20 -9.70
N SER A 77 -5.21 -8.09 -9.66
CA SER A 77 -6.52 -8.01 -9.01
C SER A 77 -7.53 -8.99 -9.63
N ILE A 78 -7.59 -9.06 -10.96
CA ILE A 78 -8.45 -10.02 -11.69
C ILE A 78 -8.00 -11.45 -11.41
N GLY A 79 -6.71 -11.74 -11.52
CA GLY A 79 -6.17 -13.08 -11.27
C GLY A 79 -6.46 -13.57 -9.85
N LEU A 80 -6.33 -12.67 -8.86
CA LEU A 80 -6.62 -12.96 -7.46
C LEU A 80 -8.11 -13.26 -7.23
N MET A 81 -8.99 -12.53 -7.92
CA MET A 81 -10.43 -12.77 -7.89
C MET A 81 -10.81 -14.15 -8.47
N LEU A 82 -10.04 -14.68 -9.43
CA LEU A 82 -10.27 -16.00 -10.01
C LEU A 82 -9.78 -17.16 -9.13
N ILE A 83 -8.67 -16.99 -8.41
CA ILE A 83 -8.00 -18.09 -7.66
C ILE A 83 -8.66 -18.37 -6.31
N GLY A 84 -9.32 -17.39 -5.71
CA GLY A 84 -9.93 -17.54 -4.37
C GLY A 84 -10.30 -16.24 -3.67
N GLY A 85 -10.14 -15.10 -4.34
CA GLY A 85 -10.55 -13.79 -3.85
C GLY A 85 -9.91 -13.47 -2.50
N LEU A 86 -10.74 -13.29 -1.48
CA LEU A 86 -10.32 -12.83 -0.15
C LEU A 86 -9.36 -13.79 0.57
N GLU A 87 -9.57 -15.10 0.48
CA GLU A 87 -8.69 -16.06 1.13
C GLU A 87 -7.30 -16.09 0.49
N ALA A 88 -7.26 -15.96 -0.83
CA ALA A 88 -6.02 -15.83 -1.58
C ALA A 88 -5.26 -14.55 -1.18
N VAL A 89 -5.95 -13.40 -1.10
CA VAL A 89 -5.39 -12.13 -0.61
C VAL A 89 -4.77 -12.30 0.78
N LYS A 90 -5.53 -12.91 1.70
CA LYS A 90 -5.11 -13.08 3.09
C LYS A 90 -3.87 -13.96 3.19
N THR A 91 -3.84 -15.06 2.45
CA THR A 91 -2.72 -16.01 2.45
C THR A 91 -1.45 -15.35 1.90
N ILE A 92 -1.54 -14.71 0.74
CA ILE A 92 -0.39 -14.01 0.14
C ILE A 92 0.12 -12.92 1.08
N SER A 93 -0.79 -12.13 1.69
CA SER A 93 -0.42 -11.05 2.61
C SER A 93 0.36 -11.56 3.83
N VAL A 94 -0.04 -12.70 4.40
CA VAL A 94 0.67 -13.30 5.54
C VAL A 94 2.05 -13.82 5.11
N LEU A 95 2.11 -14.50 3.97
CA LEU A 95 3.36 -15.03 3.41
C LEU A 95 4.37 -13.92 3.08
N THR A 96 3.91 -12.80 2.51
CA THR A 96 4.77 -11.65 2.17
C THR A 96 5.07 -10.77 3.39
N GLY A 97 4.12 -10.65 4.32
CA GLY A 97 4.26 -9.79 5.50
C GLY A 97 5.33 -10.29 6.46
N LEU A 98 5.42 -11.60 6.67
CA LEU A 98 6.37 -12.21 7.60
C LEU A 98 7.85 -11.84 7.29
N PRO A 99 8.38 -11.99 6.06
CA PRO A 99 9.75 -11.57 5.74
C PRO A 99 9.93 -10.05 5.77
N LEU A 100 8.91 -9.27 5.37
CA LEU A 100 8.98 -7.81 5.42
C LEU A 100 9.17 -7.28 6.85
N VAL A 101 8.59 -7.92 7.86
CA VAL A 101 8.79 -7.55 9.26
C VAL A 101 10.27 -7.61 9.65
N ILE A 102 11.00 -8.64 9.22
CA ILE A 102 12.44 -8.77 9.48
C ILE A 102 13.20 -7.60 8.83
N ILE A 103 12.86 -7.24 7.59
CA ILE A 103 13.46 -6.12 6.88
C ILE A 103 13.20 -4.81 7.62
N ILE A 104 11.98 -4.59 8.12
CA ILE A 104 11.62 -3.39 8.88
C ILE A 104 12.45 -3.27 10.17
N PHE A 105 12.71 -4.38 10.88
CA PHE A 105 13.60 -4.37 12.05
C PHE A 105 15.04 -3.95 11.70
N ILE A 106 15.56 -4.45 10.58
CA ILE A 106 16.90 -4.07 10.08
C ILE A 106 16.91 -2.58 9.72
N LEU A 107 15.88 -2.09 9.02
CA LEU A 107 15.75 -0.68 8.67
C LEU A 107 15.67 0.21 9.92
N MET A 108 14.93 -0.20 10.95
CA MET A 108 14.84 0.53 12.21
C MET A 108 16.21 0.63 12.90
N ALA A 109 17.00 -0.45 12.89
CA ALA A 109 18.37 -0.43 13.43
C ALA A 109 19.28 0.49 12.59
N SER A 110 19.17 0.45 11.27
CA SER A 110 19.95 1.28 10.35
C SER A 110 19.64 2.78 10.51
N VAL A 111 18.36 3.15 10.61
CA VAL A 111 17.93 4.53 10.85
C VAL A 111 18.43 5.03 12.21
N LYS A 112 18.38 4.22 13.26
CA LYS A 112 18.95 4.59 14.57
C LYS A 112 20.46 4.82 14.49
N LYS A 113 21.17 4.00 13.74
CA LYS A 113 22.62 4.15 13.51
C LYS A 113 22.92 5.44 12.74
N MET A 114 22.21 5.68 11.64
CA MET A 114 22.35 6.91 10.83
C MET A 114 22.06 8.17 11.65
N LEU A 115 20.98 8.19 12.43
CA LEU A 115 20.65 9.32 13.31
C LEU A 115 21.74 9.58 14.35
N LYS A 116 22.35 8.53 14.90
CA LYS A 116 23.47 8.66 15.84
C LYS A 116 24.72 9.23 15.16
N GLU A 117 25.08 8.70 14.00
CA GLU A 117 26.22 9.18 13.20
C GLU A 117 26.03 10.65 12.77
N ASP A 118 24.82 11.06 12.39
CA ASP A 118 24.53 12.45 12.04
C ASP A 118 24.60 13.40 13.24
N CYS A 119 24.18 12.95 14.43
CA CYS A 119 24.27 13.74 15.66
C CYS A 119 25.74 13.91 16.10
N ASP A 120 26.53 12.83 16.03
CA ASP A 120 27.97 12.85 16.33
C ASP A 120 28.73 13.74 15.33
N ARG A 121 28.37 13.70 14.04
CA ARG A 121 28.96 14.57 13.01
C ARG A 121 28.63 16.06 13.22
N LYS A 122 27.42 16.38 13.70
CA LYS A 122 27.03 17.76 14.04
C LYS A 122 27.73 18.26 15.31
N ALA A 123 27.96 17.39 16.31
CA ALA A 123 28.68 17.75 17.52
C ALA A 123 30.17 18.04 17.30
N GLN A 124 30.80 17.41 16.31
CA GLN A 124 32.19 17.70 15.92
C GLN A 124 32.33 19.02 15.17
N LYS A 125 31.42 19.35 14.25
CA LYS A 125 31.43 20.63 13.52
C LYS A 125 31.13 21.87 14.37
N GLY A 126 30.53 21.72 15.55
CA GLY A 126 30.28 22.83 16.48
C GLY A 126 31.42 23.10 17.47
N LYS A 127 32.50 22.31 17.42
CA LYS A 127 33.70 22.47 18.27
C LYS A 127 34.89 23.08 17.51
N GLU A 128 34.80 23.22 16.19
CA GLU A 128 35.71 24.01 15.34
C GLU A 128 35.17 25.44 15.20
#